data_AF-A0A7X9C2E7-F1
#
_entry.id   AF-A0A7X9C2E7-F1
#
_cell.length_a   1.000
_cell.length_b   1.000
_cell.length_c   1.000
_cell.angle_alpha   90.00
_cell.angle_beta   90.00
_cell.angle_gamma   90.00
#
_symmetry.space_group_name_H-M   'P 1'
#
loop_
_entity.id
_entity.type
_entity.pdbx_description
1 polymer ?
#
loop_
_entity_poly.entity_id
_entity_poly.type
_entity_poly.pdbx_seq_one_letter_code
_entity_poly.pdbx_strand_id
1 'polypeptide(L)'
;MELRFNSILNEFRKSFAQFIETHYSNWIEYGSEQPILNHSISKYVPVESEKTVFIIFDGMRYDAWKNVVKPYFKPLLEDREVSYNYSLAMLPSTTSLSREAIYKDIRSRFGSEINYITKSESESRQQDVKDSFLMTKRINILIFNMFDKEGHTSTQGLSVFYNRQKEVFEASIKELIRTLPKDAHLVIASDHGFSKINKYIKIDDAEQVKARYIISSNAVPESIQIGKYKLAYSDKGYYHGGGERDLYSHGGASFEEIVLPFIHIKPEKTGRKVPVSTIRENGFKLRIEDKEFNLSIKLNKKEKEILQTLSRTNQLTTSDIEGLLINRFGEAGMVDGMMKRLGRKLDRSGEIGLDIRSAGEIIVYKLIY
;
A
#
# COMPACT_ATOMS: atom_id res chain seq x y z
N MET A 1 24.15 -23.36 -21.01
CA MET A 1 23.64 -21.97 -21.10
C MET A 1 23.34 -21.40 -19.71
N GLU A 2 22.53 -22.08 -18.91
CA GLU A 2 22.12 -21.64 -17.56
C GLU A 2 23.30 -21.42 -16.58
N LEU A 3 24.31 -22.31 -16.56
CA LEU A 3 25.52 -22.13 -15.73
C LEU A 3 26.29 -20.84 -16.06
N ARG A 4 26.43 -20.51 -17.35
CA ARG A 4 27.14 -19.29 -17.79
C ARG A 4 26.35 -18.04 -17.44
N PHE A 5 25.03 -18.08 -17.59
CA PHE A 5 24.14 -17.00 -17.18
C PHE A 5 24.22 -16.74 -15.66
N ASN A 6 24.12 -17.79 -14.84
CA ASN A 6 24.21 -17.66 -13.39
C ASN A 6 25.59 -17.15 -12.93
N SER A 7 26.67 -17.56 -13.60
CA SER A 7 28.02 -17.03 -13.32
C SER A 7 28.08 -15.51 -13.51
N ILE A 8 27.63 -15.02 -14.67
CA ILE A 8 27.60 -13.58 -14.97
C ILE A 8 26.71 -12.83 -13.97
N LEU A 9 25.54 -13.39 -13.65
CA LEU A 9 24.62 -12.77 -12.71
C LEU A 9 25.21 -12.72 -11.28
N ASN A 10 25.96 -13.73 -10.86
CA ASN A 10 26.66 -13.73 -9.58
C ASN A 10 27.81 -12.73 -9.53
N GLU A 11 28.54 -12.52 -10.62
CA GLU A 11 29.55 -11.44 -10.71
C GLU A 11 28.91 -10.06 -10.55
N PHE A 12 27.78 -9.82 -11.23
CA PHE A 12 27.00 -8.59 -11.06
C PHE A 12 26.52 -8.43 -9.61
N ARG A 13 25.90 -9.45 -9.03
CA ARG A 13 25.42 -9.44 -7.65
C ARG A 13 26.55 -9.17 -6.65
N LYS A 14 27.72 -9.75 -6.86
CA LYS A 14 28.91 -9.52 -6.03
C LYS A 14 29.32 -8.05 -6.07
N SER A 15 29.51 -7.50 -7.28
CA SER A 15 29.90 -6.10 -7.45
C SER A 15 28.87 -5.14 -6.83
N PHE A 16 27.58 -5.43 -7.01
CA PHE A 16 26.50 -4.65 -6.41
C PHE A 16 26.52 -4.75 -4.87
N ALA A 17 26.63 -5.95 -4.31
CA ALA A 17 26.66 -6.14 -2.87
C ALA A 17 27.88 -5.45 -2.22
N GLN A 18 29.05 -5.47 -2.85
CA GLN A 18 30.23 -4.75 -2.35
C GLN A 18 30.03 -3.23 -2.34
N PHE A 19 29.34 -2.69 -3.35
CA PHE A 19 28.91 -1.29 -3.35
C PHE A 19 27.97 -1.01 -2.16
N ILE A 20 26.98 -1.87 -1.91
CA ILE A 20 26.10 -1.74 -0.75
C ILE A 20 26.91 -1.80 0.57
N GLU A 21 27.78 -2.79 0.74
CA GLU A 21 28.64 -2.95 1.92
C GLU A 21 29.44 -1.69 2.25
N THR A 22 29.97 -1.03 1.22
CA THR A 22 30.80 0.18 1.37
C THR A 22 29.99 1.40 1.82
N HIS A 23 28.72 1.49 1.44
CA HIS A 23 27.94 2.73 1.59
C HIS A 23 26.76 2.65 2.56
N TYR A 24 26.29 1.45 2.90
CA TYR A 24 25.03 1.26 3.62
C TYR A 24 24.97 1.96 4.99
N SER A 25 26.04 1.90 5.79
CA SER A 25 26.10 2.59 7.08
C SER A 25 25.98 4.11 6.92
N ASN A 26 26.65 4.68 5.92
CA ASN A 26 26.63 6.12 5.66
C ASN A 26 25.24 6.59 5.21
N TRP A 27 24.49 5.77 4.47
CA TRP A 27 23.12 6.10 4.08
C TRP A 27 22.20 6.22 5.30
N ILE A 28 22.31 5.28 6.23
CA ILE A 28 21.50 5.32 7.46
C ILE A 28 21.82 6.59 8.29
N GLU A 29 23.07 7.05 8.29
CA GLU A 29 23.54 8.17 9.12
C GLU A 29 23.36 9.56 8.46
N TYR A 30 23.64 9.70 7.16
CA TYR A 30 23.78 10.99 6.48
C TYR A 30 22.83 11.12 5.27
N GLY A 31 21.86 12.04 5.38
CA GLY A 31 20.61 11.99 4.60
C GLY A 31 20.58 12.64 3.21
N SER A 32 21.62 13.34 2.72
CA SER A 32 21.48 14.24 1.56
C SER A 32 21.75 13.65 0.17
N GLU A 33 22.40 12.48 0.04
CA GLU A 33 22.69 11.83 -1.26
C GLU A 33 22.48 10.30 -1.28
N GLN A 34 21.69 9.80 -0.33
CA GLN A 34 21.41 8.36 -0.23
C GLN A 34 20.30 7.89 -1.19
N PRO A 35 20.34 6.63 -1.63
CA PRO A 35 19.17 6.01 -2.27
C PRO A 35 17.97 6.02 -1.31
N ILE A 36 16.75 5.98 -1.87
CA ILE A 36 15.54 5.89 -1.05
C ILE A 36 15.56 4.56 -0.31
N LEU A 37 15.77 4.57 1.00
CA LEU A 37 15.62 3.37 1.82
C LEU A 37 14.14 3.18 2.20
N ASN A 38 13.70 1.93 2.36
CA ASN A 38 12.31 1.61 2.69
C ASN A 38 11.77 2.38 3.91
N HIS A 39 12.58 2.60 4.94
CA HIS A 39 12.17 3.37 6.13
C HIS A 39 11.93 4.87 5.88
N SER A 40 12.40 5.39 4.75
CA SER A 40 12.30 6.80 4.38
C SER A 40 11.23 7.06 3.33
N ILE A 41 10.50 6.04 2.84
CA ILE A 41 9.44 6.21 1.82
C ILE A 41 8.42 7.27 2.24
N SER A 42 8.07 7.34 3.52
CA SER A 42 7.13 8.32 4.07
C SER A 42 7.53 9.78 3.80
N LYS A 43 8.84 10.08 3.67
CA LYS A 43 9.36 11.43 3.39
C LYS A 43 9.15 11.88 1.96
N TYR A 44 8.90 10.93 1.04
CA TYR A 44 8.72 11.19 -0.38
C TYR A 44 7.24 11.27 -0.80
N VAL A 45 6.33 11.18 0.18
CA VAL A 45 4.87 11.22 -0.05
C VAL A 45 4.22 12.14 0.99
N PRO A 46 3.10 12.82 0.67
CA PRO A 46 2.50 13.82 1.56
C PRO A 46 1.63 13.17 2.67
N VAL A 47 2.21 12.20 3.39
CA VAL A 47 1.51 11.44 4.44
C VAL A 47 1.15 12.27 5.66
N GLU A 48 1.73 13.47 5.84
CA GLU A 48 1.43 14.33 6.98
C GLU A 48 0.16 15.15 6.79
N SER A 49 -0.14 15.56 5.55
CA SER A 49 -1.23 16.50 5.24
C SER A 49 -2.35 15.86 4.42
N GLU A 50 -2.07 14.83 3.64
CA GLU A 50 -3.01 14.30 2.66
C GLU A 50 -3.41 12.84 2.94
N LYS A 51 -4.58 12.47 2.41
CA LYS A 51 -5.07 11.10 2.50
C LYS A 51 -4.15 10.19 1.70
N THR A 52 -3.59 9.17 2.36
CA THR A 52 -2.58 8.30 1.77
C THR A 52 -2.91 6.84 2.03
N VAL A 53 -2.84 6.02 0.99
CA VAL A 53 -3.02 4.57 1.05
C VAL A 53 -1.73 3.89 0.66
N PHE A 54 -1.09 3.21 1.61
CA PHE A 54 0.05 2.34 1.38
C PHE A 54 -0.44 0.94 1.02
N ILE A 55 0.10 0.39 -0.05
CA ILE A 55 -0.14 -0.95 -0.57
C ILE A 55 1.23 -1.63 -0.59
N ILE A 56 1.52 -2.41 0.46
CA ILE A 56 2.81 -3.04 0.70
C ILE A 56 2.71 -4.50 0.32
N PHE A 57 3.56 -4.94 -0.60
CA PHE A 57 3.67 -6.35 -0.97
C PHE A 57 4.89 -6.98 -0.31
N ASP A 58 4.64 -8.05 0.42
CA ASP A 58 5.64 -8.91 1.05
C ASP A 58 6.39 -9.73 0.01
N GLY A 59 7.70 -9.55 -0.13
CA GLY A 59 8.51 -10.33 -1.06
C GLY A 59 8.37 -9.94 -2.55
N MET A 60 7.89 -8.74 -2.89
CA MET A 60 7.70 -8.34 -4.29
C MET A 60 8.97 -7.78 -4.93
N ARG A 61 9.59 -8.59 -5.78
CA ARG A 61 10.67 -8.17 -6.69
C ARG A 61 10.19 -7.16 -7.75
N TYR A 62 11.13 -6.42 -8.32
CA TYR A 62 10.84 -5.44 -9.38
C TYR A 62 10.23 -6.06 -10.65
N ASP A 63 10.68 -7.26 -11.04
CA ASP A 63 10.10 -8.03 -12.15
C ASP A 63 8.71 -8.59 -11.83
N ALA A 64 8.43 -8.97 -10.58
CA ALA A 64 7.08 -9.31 -10.13
C ALA A 64 6.14 -8.09 -10.21
N TRP A 65 6.61 -6.89 -9.81
CA TRP A 65 5.85 -5.66 -10.03
C TRP A 65 5.49 -5.48 -11.50
N LYS A 66 6.46 -5.59 -12.41
CA LYS A 66 6.21 -5.35 -13.85
C LYS A 66 5.26 -6.38 -14.47
N ASN A 67 5.41 -7.66 -14.12
CA ASN A 67 4.74 -8.76 -14.83
C ASN A 67 3.49 -9.28 -14.16
N VAL A 68 3.37 -9.14 -12.83
CA VAL A 68 2.25 -9.65 -12.04
C VAL A 68 1.38 -8.50 -11.57
N VAL A 69 1.93 -7.51 -10.86
CA VAL A 69 1.12 -6.51 -10.13
C VAL A 69 0.67 -5.34 -11.01
N LYS A 70 1.60 -4.71 -11.73
CA LYS A 70 1.35 -3.51 -12.56
C LYS A 70 0.15 -3.65 -13.51
N PRO A 71 -0.07 -4.79 -14.21
CA PRO A 71 -1.21 -4.94 -15.11
C PRO A 71 -2.58 -4.67 -14.46
N TYR A 72 -2.76 -5.06 -13.19
CA TYR A 72 -4.04 -4.85 -12.48
C TYR A 72 -4.23 -3.39 -12.05
N PHE A 73 -3.14 -2.67 -11.78
CA PHE A 73 -3.17 -1.25 -11.44
C PHE A 73 -3.23 -0.33 -12.68
N LYS A 74 -3.15 -0.88 -13.89
CA LYS A 74 -3.10 -0.11 -15.14
C LYS A 74 -4.13 1.02 -15.23
N PRO A 75 -5.43 0.82 -14.92
CA PRO A 75 -6.40 1.92 -14.98
C PRO A 75 -6.02 3.11 -14.09
N LEU A 76 -5.54 2.84 -12.88
CA LEU A 76 -5.11 3.88 -11.93
C LEU A 76 -3.83 4.59 -12.38
N LEU A 77 -2.98 3.90 -13.14
CA LEU A 77 -1.71 4.43 -13.63
C LEU A 77 -1.87 5.30 -14.87
N GLU A 78 -2.92 5.09 -15.67
CA GLU A 78 -3.21 5.85 -16.88
C GLU A 78 -3.99 7.14 -16.57
N ASP A 79 -4.89 7.09 -15.59
CA ASP A 79 -5.78 8.21 -15.24
C ASP A 79 -5.17 9.25 -14.27
N ARG A 80 -3.99 8.96 -13.69
CA ARG A 80 -3.40 9.78 -12.64
C ARG A 80 -1.93 10.09 -12.92
N GLU A 81 -1.42 11.12 -12.24
CA GLU A 81 0.01 11.42 -12.28
C GLU A 81 0.78 10.39 -11.44
N VAL A 82 1.73 9.70 -12.07
CA VAL A 82 2.50 8.61 -11.45
C VAL A 82 3.98 8.95 -11.43
N SER A 83 4.61 8.76 -10.27
CA SER A 83 6.07 8.72 -10.13
C SER A 83 6.54 7.27 -9.96
N TYR A 84 7.43 6.84 -10.84
CA TYR A 84 8.07 5.52 -10.78
C TYR A 84 9.46 5.67 -10.18
N ASN A 85 9.58 5.29 -8.91
CA ASN A 85 10.84 5.30 -8.17
C ASN A 85 11.28 3.86 -7.87
N TYR A 86 12.41 3.76 -7.19
CA TYR A 86 12.87 2.56 -6.52
C TYR A 86 13.13 2.86 -5.05
N SER A 87 13.12 1.83 -4.23
CA SER A 87 13.65 1.88 -2.88
C SER A 87 14.61 0.71 -2.64
N LEU A 88 15.47 0.83 -1.63
CA LEU A 88 16.31 -0.26 -1.16
C LEU A 88 15.73 -0.87 0.12
N ALA A 89 15.72 -2.20 0.17
CA ALA A 89 15.39 -2.96 1.38
C ALA A 89 16.33 -2.61 2.54
N MET A 90 15.82 -2.72 3.76
CA MET A 90 16.70 -2.73 4.93
C MET A 90 17.51 -4.02 4.96
N LEU A 91 18.70 -4.00 5.56
CA LEU A 91 19.58 -5.16 5.69
C LEU A 91 19.72 -5.63 7.15
N PRO A 92 19.62 -6.94 7.42
CA PRO A 92 19.27 -8.02 6.47
C PRO A 92 17.86 -7.83 5.89
N SER A 93 17.64 -8.26 4.65
CA SER A 93 16.36 -8.07 3.93
C SER A 93 15.25 -9.01 4.42
N THR A 94 15.10 -9.12 5.74
CA THR A 94 14.06 -9.91 6.38
C THR A 94 12.77 -9.11 6.46
N THR A 95 11.65 -9.82 6.42
CA THR A 95 10.30 -9.29 6.60
C THR A 95 10.18 -8.45 7.87
N SER A 96 10.64 -9.00 9.01
CA SER A 96 10.54 -8.34 10.32
C SER A 96 11.24 -6.97 10.36
N LEU A 97 12.37 -6.84 9.68
CA LEU A 97 13.11 -5.59 9.63
C LEU A 97 12.53 -4.63 8.57
N SER A 98 12.27 -5.14 7.37
CA SER A 98 12.01 -4.31 6.21
C SER A 98 10.56 -3.85 6.10
N ARG A 99 9.60 -4.66 6.58
CA ARG A 99 8.18 -4.32 6.51
C ARG A 99 7.82 -3.23 7.49
N GLU A 100 8.14 -3.43 8.77
CA GLU A 100 7.84 -2.44 9.80
C GLU A 100 8.56 -1.12 9.51
N ALA A 101 9.77 -1.18 8.96
CA ALA A 101 10.54 0.00 8.59
C ALA A 101 9.73 0.99 7.73
N ILE A 102 8.95 0.52 6.75
CA ILE A 102 8.18 1.37 5.82
C ILE A 102 7.19 2.28 6.57
N TYR A 103 6.55 1.79 7.62
CA TYR A 103 5.47 2.50 8.30
C TYR A 103 5.74 2.80 9.79
N LYS A 104 6.89 2.43 10.34
CA LYS A 104 7.19 2.63 11.77
C LYS A 104 7.13 4.10 12.17
N ASP A 105 7.71 4.99 11.36
CA ASP A 105 7.67 6.43 11.60
C ASP A 105 6.22 6.97 11.56
N ILE A 106 5.47 6.55 10.52
CA ILE A 106 4.06 6.89 10.35
C ILE A 106 3.25 6.41 11.56
N ARG A 107 3.45 5.16 12.00
CA ARG A 107 2.79 4.56 13.18
C ARG A 107 3.05 5.35 14.44
N SER A 108 4.29 5.78 14.65
CA SER A 108 4.69 6.54 15.83
C SER A 108 4.08 7.94 15.86
N ARG A 109 3.90 8.58 14.70
CA ARG A 109 3.45 9.98 14.59
C ARG A 109 1.93 10.12 14.44
N PHE A 110 1.28 9.17 13.77
CA PHE A 110 -0.12 9.28 13.33
C PHE A 110 -0.97 8.08 13.75
N GLY A 111 -0.61 7.35 14.81
CA GLY A 111 -1.24 6.08 15.19
C GLY A 111 -2.77 6.08 15.25
N SER A 112 -3.40 7.17 15.73
CA SER A 112 -4.86 7.32 15.80
C SER A 112 -5.54 7.54 14.44
N GLU A 113 -4.77 7.90 13.42
CA GLU A 113 -5.22 8.22 12.06
C GLU A 113 -4.94 7.10 11.06
N ILE A 114 -4.41 5.95 11.55
CA ILE A 114 -4.06 4.81 10.72
C ILE A 114 -5.14 3.73 10.79
N ASN A 115 -5.46 3.17 9.63
CA ASN A 115 -6.14 1.88 9.51
C ASN A 115 -5.15 0.83 8.97
N TYR A 116 -5.03 -0.32 9.64
CA TYR A 116 -4.19 -1.44 9.23
C TYR A 116 -5.03 -2.59 8.69
N ILE A 117 -4.67 -3.12 7.53
CA ILE A 117 -5.32 -4.28 6.93
C ILE A 117 -4.25 -5.22 6.40
N THR A 118 -4.18 -6.41 7.00
CA THR A 118 -3.30 -7.49 6.52
C THR A 118 -4.16 -8.58 5.91
N LYS A 119 -3.98 -8.88 4.62
CA LYS A 119 -4.87 -9.82 3.93
C LYS A 119 -4.80 -11.28 4.42
N SER A 120 -3.69 -11.71 5.04
CA SER A 120 -3.64 -13.03 5.69
C SER A 120 -4.67 -13.19 6.82
N GLU A 121 -5.11 -12.10 7.44
CA GLU A 121 -6.15 -12.14 8.49
C GLU A 121 -7.57 -12.07 7.91
N SER A 122 -7.73 -11.61 6.67
CA SER A 122 -9.04 -11.49 6.01
C SER A 122 -9.62 -12.81 5.50
N GLU A 123 -8.81 -13.87 5.32
CA GLU A 123 -9.32 -15.22 5.03
C GLU A 123 -10.15 -15.80 6.19
N SER A 124 -9.92 -15.34 7.43
CA SER A 124 -10.68 -15.75 8.61
C SER A 124 -12.01 -15.00 8.81
N ARG A 125 -12.32 -14.01 7.95
CA ARG A 125 -13.58 -13.25 7.99
C ARG A 125 -14.27 -13.37 6.64
N GLN A 126 -14.99 -14.47 6.44
CA GLN A 126 -15.94 -14.57 5.34
C GLN A 126 -17.03 -13.48 5.45
N GLN A 127 -17.23 -12.82 4.31
CA GLN A 127 -18.44 -12.16 3.78
C GLN A 127 -19.09 -10.98 4.55
N ASP A 128 -19.28 -9.89 3.79
CA ASP A 128 -20.44 -8.97 3.80
C ASP A 128 -20.46 -7.62 4.57
N VAL A 129 -19.41 -7.17 5.28
CA VAL A 129 -19.53 -5.86 6.01
C VAL A 129 -18.34 -4.89 5.93
N LYS A 130 -17.17 -5.24 5.38
CA LYS A 130 -15.95 -4.42 5.60
C LYS A 130 -15.11 -4.11 4.37
N ASP A 131 -15.72 -3.58 3.31
CA ASP A 131 -14.97 -2.88 2.26
C ASP A 131 -15.25 -1.37 2.21
N SER A 132 -16.44 -0.90 2.62
CA SER A 132 -16.72 0.55 2.69
C SER A 132 -16.13 1.24 3.92
N PHE A 133 -15.91 0.51 5.03
CA PHE A 133 -15.32 1.03 6.27
C PHE A 133 -13.80 1.17 6.24
N LEU A 134 -13.12 0.65 5.21
CA LEU A 134 -11.67 0.47 5.20
C LEU A 134 -10.86 1.75 4.94
N MET A 135 -11.51 2.88 4.66
CA MET A 135 -10.83 4.09 4.17
C MET A 135 -11.34 5.39 4.79
N THR A 136 -11.98 5.31 5.97
CA THR A 136 -12.42 6.52 6.72
C THR A 136 -11.24 7.26 7.33
N LYS A 137 -10.19 6.52 7.68
CA LYS A 137 -8.94 7.05 8.22
C LYS A 137 -8.11 7.73 7.12
N ARG A 138 -7.35 8.76 7.51
CA ARG A 138 -6.50 9.54 6.61
C ARG A 138 -5.36 8.69 6.06
N ILE A 139 -4.83 7.78 6.85
CA ILE A 139 -3.73 6.88 6.46
C ILE A 139 -4.25 5.45 6.49
N ASN A 140 -4.08 4.72 5.39
CA ASN A 140 -4.48 3.32 5.29
C ASN A 140 -3.26 2.52 4.86
N ILE A 141 -2.97 1.42 5.57
CA ILE A 141 -1.83 0.55 5.29
C ILE A 141 -2.35 -0.84 5.02
N LEU A 142 -2.22 -1.26 3.76
CA LEU A 142 -2.65 -2.56 3.25
C LEU A 142 -1.42 -3.42 3.01
N ILE A 143 -1.37 -4.62 3.61
CA ILE A 143 -0.23 -5.53 3.53
C ILE A 143 -0.66 -6.85 2.88
N PHE A 144 0.04 -7.25 1.82
CA PHE A 144 -0.21 -8.44 1.03
C PHE A 144 0.94 -9.43 1.16
N ASN A 145 0.72 -10.51 1.90
CA ASN A 145 1.72 -11.54 2.22
C ASN A 145 1.85 -12.63 1.13
N MET A 146 1.74 -12.25 -0.15
CA MET A 146 1.53 -13.23 -1.22
C MET A 146 2.80 -13.83 -1.80
N PHE A 147 3.86 -13.04 -2.01
CA PHE A 147 5.06 -13.54 -2.67
C PHE A 147 5.96 -14.31 -1.70
N ASP A 148 6.03 -13.90 -0.44
CA ASP A 148 6.90 -14.53 0.55
C ASP A 148 6.41 -15.93 0.98
N LYS A 149 5.15 -16.03 1.44
CA LYS A 149 4.55 -17.29 1.93
C LYS A 149 4.58 -18.40 0.86
N GLU A 150 4.23 -18.07 -0.38
CA GLU A 150 4.31 -19.03 -1.47
C GLU A 150 5.75 -19.21 -1.99
N GLY A 151 6.61 -18.19 -1.88
CA GLY A 151 8.01 -18.25 -2.28
C GLY A 151 8.77 -19.34 -1.52
N HIS A 152 8.62 -19.37 -0.19
CA HIS A 152 9.25 -20.36 0.68
C HIS A 152 8.79 -21.80 0.41
N THR A 153 7.53 -21.99 0.02
CA THR A 153 6.97 -23.32 -0.25
C THR A 153 7.10 -23.74 -1.72
N SER A 154 7.50 -22.83 -2.60
CA SER A 154 7.60 -23.10 -4.03
C SER A 154 8.78 -23.99 -4.37
N THR A 155 8.52 -25.05 -5.11
CA THR A 155 9.53 -25.91 -5.73
C THR A 155 9.67 -25.65 -7.24
N GLN A 156 8.97 -24.65 -7.76
CA GLN A 156 8.81 -24.39 -9.19
C GLN A 156 9.68 -23.21 -9.66
N GLY A 157 9.99 -23.16 -10.95
CA GLY A 157 10.68 -22.03 -11.57
C GLY A 157 9.88 -20.72 -11.49
N LEU A 158 10.57 -19.59 -11.64
CA LEU A 158 10.00 -18.25 -11.43
C LEU A 158 8.81 -17.95 -12.36
N SER A 159 8.82 -18.50 -13.59
CA SER A 159 7.72 -18.34 -14.54
C SER A 159 6.41 -19.00 -14.06
N VAL A 160 6.50 -20.25 -13.61
CA VAL A 160 5.36 -21.00 -13.04
C VAL A 160 4.88 -20.33 -11.76
N PHE A 161 5.82 -19.90 -10.91
CA PHE A 161 5.52 -19.15 -9.70
C PHE A 161 4.73 -17.88 -10.01
N TYR A 162 5.19 -17.03 -10.94
CA TYR A 162 4.48 -15.81 -11.32
C TYR A 162 3.13 -16.04 -11.98
N ASN A 163 2.95 -17.13 -12.73
CA ASN A 163 1.64 -17.47 -13.29
C ASN A 163 0.64 -17.80 -12.18
N ARG A 164 1.03 -18.58 -11.17
CA ARG A 164 0.20 -18.81 -9.98
C ARG A 164 -0.10 -17.52 -9.22
N GLN A 165 0.91 -16.66 -9.04
CA GLN A 165 0.69 -15.37 -8.37
C GLN A 165 -0.35 -14.52 -9.10
N LYS A 166 -0.40 -14.54 -10.44
CA LYS A 166 -1.44 -13.82 -11.20
C LYS A 166 -2.85 -14.34 -10.88
N GLU A 167 -3.03 -15.65 -10.81
CA GLU A 167 -4.34 -16.26 -10.48
C GLU A 167 -4.79 -15.83 -9.08
N VAL A 168 -3.90 -15.91 -8.08
CA VAL A 168 -4.17 -15.46 -6.70
C VAL A 168 -4.43 -13.95 -6.64
N PHE A 169 -3.64 -13.17 -7.39
CA PHE A 169 -3.77 -11.72 -7.46
C PHE A 169 -5.12 -11.31 -8.05
N GLU A 170 -5.55 -11.95 -9.14
CA GLU A 170 -6.82 -11.66 -9.80
C GLU A 170 -8.01 -11.92 -8.88
N ALA A 171 -8.00 -13.03 -8.15
CA ALA A 171 -9.05 -13.36 -7.17
C ALA A 171 -9.07 -12.38 -5.98
N SER A 172 -7.91 -11.84 -5.58
CA SER A 172 -7.77 -11.10 -4.33
C SER A 172 -7.82 -9.57 -4.48
N ILE A 173 -7.33 -9.00 -5.56
CA ILE A 173 -7.03 -7.55 -5.63
C ILE A 173 -8.03 -6.77 -6.49
N LYS A 174 -8.75 -7.45 -7.39
CA LYS A 174 -9.67 -6.79 -8.33
C LYS A 174 -10.72 -5.93 -7.62
N GLU A 175 -11.30 -6.45 -6.54
CA GLU A 175 -12.29 -5.71 -5.76
C GLU A 175 -11.65 -4.57 -4.96
N LEU A 176 -10.49 -4.81 -4.35
CA LEU A 176 -9.75 -3.77 -3.65
C LEU A 176 -9.43 -2.59 -4.57
N ILE A 177 -8.96 -2.83 -5.79
CA ILE A 177 -8.60 -1.77 -6.73
C ILE A 177 -9.82 -0.88 -7.05
N ARG A 178 -11.02 -1.46 -7.11
CA ARG A 178 -12.27 -0.71 -7.33
C ARG A 178 -12.66 0.14 -6.12
N THR A 179 -12.31 -0.29 -4.92
CA THR A 179 -12.62 0.46 -3.69
C THR A 179 -11.59 1.52 -3.34
N LEU A 180 -10.40 1.53 -3.99
CA LEU A 180 -9.36 2.53 -3.74
C LEU A 180 -9.85 3.97 -4.02
N PRO A 181 -9.53 4.94 -3.15
CA PRO A 181 -10.06 6.30 -3.30
C PRO A 181 -9.42 7.00 -4.50
N LYS A 182 -10.22 7.86 -5.16
CA LYS A 182 -9.75 8.72 -6.25
C LYS A 182 -9.02 9.97 -5.77
N ASP A 183 -9.37 10.43 -4.58
CA ASP A 183 -8.89 11.64 -3.91
C ASP A 183 -7.73 11.37 -2.93
N ALA A 184 -7.06 10.23 -3.05
CA ALA A 184 -5.96 9.84 -2.17
C ALA A 184 -4.67 9.56 -2.95
N HIS A 185 -3.54 9.81 -2.30
CA HIS A 185 -2.25 9.31 -2.73
C HIS A 185 -2.21 7.80 -2.55
N LEU A 186 -1.80 7.08 -3.58
CA LEU A 186 -1.55 5.64 -3.50
C LEU A 186 -0.04 5.40 -3.54
N VAL A 187 0.45 4.61 -2.60
CA VAL A 187 1.86 4.26 -2.45
C VAL A 187 1.99 2.76 -2.57
N ILE A 188 2.50 2.27 -3.69
CA ILE A 188 2.77 0.85 -3.89
C ILE A 188 4.26 0.62 -3.61
N ALA A 189 4.56 -0.24 -2.65
CA ALA A 189 5.92 -0.54 -2.23
C ALA A 189 6.09 -2.05 -1.94
N SER A 190 7.33 -2.48 -1.82
CA SER A 190 7.67 -3.79 -1.28
C SER A 190 8.59 -3.66 -0.07
N ASP A 191 8.50 -4.60 0.86
CA ASP A 191 9.40 -4.68 2.01
C ASP A 191 10.76 -5.31 1.64
N HIS A 192 10.77 -6.40 0.90
CA HIS A 192 11.96 -7.04 0.35
C HIS A 192 11.62 -7.81 -0.92
N GLY A 193 12.65 -8.21 -1.66
CA GLY A 193 12.51 -9.22 -2.70
C GLY A 193 12.96 -10.60 -2.19
N PHE A 194 13.23 -11.50 -3.12
CA PHE A 194 13.76 -12.82 -2.82
C PHE A 194 14.70 -13.29 -3.93
N SER A 195 15.63 -14.17 -3.58
CA SER A 195 16.54 -14.79 -4.52
C SER A 195 16.26 -16.28 -4.63
N LYS A 196 16.47 -16.83 -5.84
CA LYS A 196 16.55 -18.27 -6.05
C LYS A 196 17.86 -18.79 -5.49
N ILE A 197 17.81 -19.90 -4.75
CA ILE A 197 18.98 -20.62 -4.25
C ILE A 197 19.17 -21.87 -5.12
N ASN A 198 20.30 -21.93 -5.82
CA ASN A 198 20.67 -23.08 -6.64
C ASN A 198 21.56 -24.07 -5.88
N LYS A 199 22.32 -23.60 -4.89
CA LYS A 199 23.22 -24.44 -4.10
C LYS A 199 23.28 -23.98 -2.65
N TYR A 200 23.35 -24.95 -1.75
CA TYR A 200 23.50 -24.72 -0.33
C TYR A 200 24.94 -25.00 0.13
N ILE A 201 25.47 -24.13 0.97
CA ILE A 201 26.77 -24.27 1.64
C ILE A 201 26.50 -24.62 3.10
N LYS A 202 27.10 -25.71 3.57
CA LYS A 202 27.00 -26.12 4.97
C LYS A 202 27.88 -25.21 5.83
N ILE A 203 27.34 -24.72 6.93
CA ILE A 203 28.05 -23.89 7.90
C ILE A 203 27.85 -24.50 9.28
N ASP A 204 28.95 -25.02 9.84
CA ASP A 204 28.92 -25.71 11.14
C ASP A 204 29.28 -24.76 12.30
N ASP A 205 30.15 -23.77 12.06
CA ASP A 205 30.69 -22.87 13.09
C ASP A 205 30.12 -21.44 12.98
N ALA A 206 28.87 -21.28 13.38
CA ALA A 206 28.19 -19.98 13.42
C ALA A 206 27.16 -19.89 14.56
N GLU A 207 26.97 -18.69 15.10
CA GLU A 207 25.97 -18.43 16.14
C GLU A 207 24.55 -18.62 15.59
N GLN A 208 24.32 -18.19 14.34
CA GLN A 208 23.03 -18.33 13.68
C GLN A 208 23.23 -18.53 12.18
N VAL A 209 22.54 -19.53 11.62
CA VAL A 209 22.52 -19.80 10.19
C VAL A 209 21.09 -19.70 9.66
N LYS A 210 20.86 -18.78 8.73
CA LYS A 210 19.66 -18.70 7.90
C LYS A 210 20.05 -18.86 6.44
N ALA A 211 19.07 -19.20 5.59
CA ALA A 211 19.31 -19.48 4.19
C ALA A 211 20.05 -18.34 3.45
N ARG A 212 19.80 -17.09 3.82
CA ARG A 212 20.41 -15.91 3.16
C ARG A 212 21.29 -15.04 4.05
N TYR A 213 21.38 -15.32 5.35
CA TYR A 213 22.31 -14.62 6.23
C TYR A 213 22.83 -15.47 7.36
N ILE A 214 23.99 -15.11 7.88
CA ILE A 214 24.66 -15.77 9.00
C ILE A 214 25.09 -14.74 10.03
N ILE A 215 25.08 -15.10 11.30
CA ILE A 215 25.81 -14.39 12.35
C ILE A 215 26.97 -15.30 12.77
N SER A 216 28.20 -14.87 12.49
CA SER A 216 29.42 -15.59 12.82
C SER A 216 30.59 -14.63 12.89
N SER A 217 31.55 -14.91 13.78
CA SER A 217 32.85 -14.24 13.82
C SER A 217 33.74 -14.62 12.63
N ASN A 218 33.50 -15.78 12.02
CA ASN A 218 34.29 -16.29 10.91
C ASN A 218 33.85 -15.68 9.56
N ALA A 219 34.77 -15.73 8.58
CA ALA A 219 34.43 -15.39 7.20
C ALA A 219 33.44 -16.41 6.64
N VAL A 220 32.44 -15.92 5.90
CA VAL A 220 31.42 -16.75 5.26
C VAL A 220 31.55 -16.61 3.74
N PRO A 221 31.67 -17.72 2.99
CA PRO A 221 31.78 -17.66 1.54
C PRO A 221 30.59 -16.97 0.89
N GLU A 222 30.84 -16.17 -0.15
CA GLU A 222 29.80 -15.56 -1.00
C GLU A 222 28.84 -14.64 -0.23
N SER A 223 29.39 -13.95 0.78
CA SER A 223 28.69 -12.97 1.59
C SER A 223 29.41 -11.63 1.64
N ILE A 224 28.64 -10.56 1.90
CA ILE A 224 29.14 -9.28 2.42
C ILE A 224 28.84 -9.18 3.92
N GLN A 225 29.44 -8.23 4.62
CA GLN A 225 29.20 -7.97 6.03
C GLN A 225 28.51 -6.62 6.27
N ILE A 226 27.35 -6.66 6.95
CA ILE A 226 26.67 -5.47 7.48
C ILE A 226 26.47 -5.66 8.98
N GLY A 227 27.22 -4.91 9.79
CA GLY A 227 27.26 -5.10 11.24
C GLY A 227 27.68 -6.52 11.60
N LYS A 228 26.82 -7.23 12.36
CA LYS A 228 27.03 -8.64 12.74
C LYS A 228 26.58 -9.66 11.68
N TYR A 229 25.90 -9.20 10.63
CA TYR A 229 25.30 -10.09 9.64
C TYR A 229 26.24 -10.29 8.45
N LYS A 230 26.43 -11.55 8.07
CA LYS A 230 27.03 -11.96 6.81
C LYS A 230 25.92 -12.30 5.84
N LEU A 231 25.74 -11.51 4.78
CA LEU A 231 24.58 -11.55 3.89
C LEU A 231 24.95 -12.17 2.54
N ALA A 232 24.24 -13.23 2.13
CA ALA A 232 24.45 -13.85 0.82
C ALA A 232 24.10 -12.88 -0.30
N TYR A 233 25.00 -12.68 -1.26
CA TYR A 233 24.69 -11.92 -2.47
C TYR A 233 24.42 -12.79 -3.69
N SER A 234 24.93 -14.03 -3.71
CA SER A 234 24.85 -14.94 -4.88
C SER A 234 23.59 -15.80 -4.88
N ASP A 235 23.49 -16.70 -5.86
CA ASP A 235 22.51 -17.80 -5.90
C ASP A 235 22.80 -18.94 -4.91
N LYS A 236 23.74 -18.75 -3.98
CA LYS A 236 24.03 -19.72 -2.92
C LYS A 236 23.36 -19.35 -1.62
N GLY A 237 22.83 -20.35 -0.92
CA GLY A 237 22.28 -20.22 0.42
C GLY A 237 23.11 -20.98 1.45
N TYR A 238 22.76 -20.81 2.71
CA TYR A 238 23.45 -21.45 3.84
C TYR A 238 22.51 -22.37 4.60
N TYR A 239 23.07 -23.42 5.20
CA TYR A 239 22.33 -24.30 6.10
C TYR A 239 23.25 -24.88 7.17
N HIS A 240 22.63 -25.32 8.26
CA HIS A 240 23.29 -26.08 9.32
C HIS A 240 22.52 -27.40 9.53
N GLY A 241 23.24 -28.50 9.81
CA GLY A 241 22.62 -29.80 10.05
C GLY A 241 21.67 -30.28 8.94
N GLY A 242 20.49 -30.78 9.33
CA GLY A 242 19.42 -31.22 8.43
C GLY A 242 18.39 -30.14 8.06
N GLY A 243 18.73 -28.86 8.22
CA GLY A 243 17.79 -27.74 8.05
C GLY A 243 17.14 -27.65 6.66
N GLU A 244 15.96 -27.00 6.63
CA GLU A 244 15.16 -26.77 5.41
C GLU A 244 15.93 -25.99 4.34
N ARG A 245 15.63 -26.32 3.08
CA ARG A 245 16.33 -25.83 1.88
C ARG A 245 15.34 -25.32 0.85
N ASP A 246 14.86 -24.11 1.09
CA ASP A 246 13.92 -23.43 0.21
C ASP A 246 14.53 -23.11 -1.16
N LEU A 247 13.74 -23.23 -2.22
CA LEU A 247 14.18 -22.82 -3.55
C LEU A 247 14.31 -21.31 -3.66
N TYR A 248 13.43 -20.56 -2.99
CA TYR A 248 13.49 -19.11 -2.89
C TYR A 248 13.56 -18.70 -1.44
N SER A 249 14.40 -17.71 -1.15
CA SER A 249 14.51 -17.18 0.20
C SER A 249 14.94 -15.72 0.15
N HIS A 250 14.86 -15.06 1.29
CA HIS A 250 15.20 -13.66 1.47
C HIS A 250 16.04 -13.46 2.75
N GLY A 251 16.59 -12.25 2.91
CA GLY A 251 17.42 -11.87 4.06
C GLY A 251 18.88 -11.59 3.69
N GLY A 252 19.24 -11.77 2.42
CA GLY A 252 20.57 -11.54 1.88
C GLY A 252 20.74 -10.12 1.36
N ALA A 253 21.68 -9.98 0.43
CA ALA A 253 22.06 -8.72 -0.19
C ALA A 253 22.16 -8.81 -1.72
N SER A 254 21.44 -9.76 -2.33
CA SER A 254 21.36 -9.81 -3.80
C SER A 254 20.58 -8.61 -4.33
N PHE A 255 20.84 -8.25 -5.59
CA PHE A 255 20.13 -7.16 -6.27
C PHE A 255 18.61 -7.38 -6.26
N GLU A 256 18.18 -8.63 -6.46
CA GLU A 256 16.77 -9.02 -6.49
C GLU A 256 16.08 -8.92 -5.12
N GLU A 257 16.85 -9.03 -4.03
CA GLU A 257 16.35 -8.85 -2.66
C GLU A 257 16.30 -7.38 -2.25
N ILE A 258 17.27 -6.58 -2.69
CA ILE A 258 17.47 -5.19 -2.23
C ILE A 258 16.71 -4.18 -3.07
N VAL A 259 16.70 -4.29 -4.40
CA VAL A 259 16.15 -3.24 -5.27
C VAL A 259 14.66 -3.46 -5.49
N LEU A 260 13.86 -2.56 -4.92
CA LEU A 260 12.41 -2.71 -4.81
C LEU A 260 11.65 -1.65 -5.59
N PRO A 261 10.47 -1.98 -6.11
CA PRO A 261 9.58 -1.01 -6.72
C PRO A 261 9.00 -0.07 -5.65
N PHE A 262 9.05 1.24 -5.93
CA PHE A 262 8.32 2.26 -5.17
C PHE A 262 7.55 3.14 -6.15
N ILE A 263 6.23 3.03 -6.14
CA ILE A 263 5.35 3.75 -7.05
C ILE A 263 4.46 4.68 -6.24
N HIS A 264 4.46 5.94 -6.63
CA HIS A 264 3.60 6.96 -6.05
C HIS A 264 2.60 7.43 -7.10
N ILE A 265 1.32 7.19 -6.84
CA ILE A 265 0.22 7.64 -7.68
C ILE A 265 -0.43 8.81 -6.95
N LYS A 266 -0.43 9.99 -7.55
CA LYS A 266 -1.11 11.16 -6.99
C LYS A 266 -2.62 11.01 -7.11
N PRO A 267 -3.41 11.73 -6.29
CA PRO A 267 -4.85 11.85 -6.48
C PRO A 267 -5.17 12.25 -7.92
N GLU A 268 -6.34 11.81 -8.40
CA GLU A 268 -6.84 12.24 -9.71
C GLU A 268 -6.90 13.78 -9.73
N LYS A 269 -6.28 14.40 -10.75
CA LYS A 269 -6.31 15.86 -10.88
C LYS A 269 -7.77 16.26 -10.98
N THR A 270 -8.26 17.02 -10.00
CA THR A 270 -9.53 17.72 -10.09
C THR A 270 -9.41 18.85 -11.12
N GLY A 271 -9.41 18.51 -12.41
CA GLY A 271 -9.70 19.45 -13.49
C GLY A 271 -11.20 19.40 -13.76
N ARG A 272 -12.02 20.41 -13.49
CA ARG A 272 -11.79 21.85 -13.47
C ARG A 272 -12.06 22.45 -12.07
N LYS A 273 -11.12 23.25 -11.57
CA LYS A 273 -11.53 24.57 -11.08
C LYS A 273 -12.13 25.27 -12.30
N VAL A 274 -13.46 25.21 -12.44
CA VAL A 274 -14.15 26.25 -13.20
C VAL A 274 -13.64 27.55 -12.57
N PRO A 275 -13.21 28.55 -13.36
CA PRO A 275 -12.97 29.87 -12.80
C PRO A 275 -14.15 30.16 -11.88
N VAL A 276 -13.91 30.75 -10.72
CA VAL A 276 -15.00 31.46 -10.05
C VAL A 276 -15.34 32.59 -11.00
N SER A 277 -16.13 32.27 -12.03
CA SER A 277 -16.89 33.22 -12.78
C SER A 277 -17.86 33.74 -11.74
N THR A 278 -17.68 35.01 -11.44
CA THR A 278 -18.67 35.80 -10.73
C THR A 278 -19.90 35.87 -11.63
N ILE A 279 -20.64 34.77 -11.73
CA ILE A 279 -21.93 34.69 -12.41
C ILE A 279 -22.91 34.26 -11.34
N ARG A 280 -23.72 35.22 -10.95
CA ARG A 280 -24.88 35.04 -10.07
C ARG A 280 -25.88 34.13 -10.80
N GLU A 281 -25.90 32.84 -10.48
CA GLU A 281 -27.04 31.97 -10.79
C GLU A 281 -27.33 31.04 -9.59
N ASN A 282 -28.58 31.08 -9.13
CA ASN A 282 -29.05 30.63 -7.82
C ASN A 282 -29.22 29.09 -7.66
N GLY A 283 -28.28 28.27 -8.12
CA GLY A 283 -28.41 26.79 -8.10
C GLY A 283 -27.19 26.05 -7.53
N PHE A 284 -27.42 24.95 -6.82
CA PHE A 284 -26.39 24.00 -6.38
C PHE A 284 -26.45 22.74 -7.24
N LYS A 285 -25.42 22.51 -8.05
CA LYS A 285 -25.31 21.32 -8.89
C LYS A 285 -24.84 20.11 -8.08
N LEU A 286 -25.58 19.01 -8.17
CA LEU A 286 -25.26 17.73 -7.55
C LEU A 286 -25.25 16.64 -8.62
N ARG A 287 -24.16 15.88 -8.71
CA ARG A 287 -24.06 14.72 -9.60
C ARG A 287 -24.18 13.44 -8.78
N ILE A 288 -25.13 12.59 -9.13
CA ILE A 288 -25.32 11.26 -8.56
C ILE A 288 -25.21 10.26 -9.71
N GLU A 289 -24.23 9.37 -9.65
CA GLU A 289 -23.88 8.47 -10.76
C GLU A 289 -23.68 9.26 -12.07
N ASP A 290 -24.49 8.98 -13.11
CA ASP A 290 -24.46 9.65 -14.41
C ASP A 290 -25.52 10.74 -14.58
N LYS A 291 -26.32 11.03 -13.53
CA LYS A 291 -27.35 12.08 -13.54
C LYS A 291 -26.85 13.37 -12.87
N GLU A 292 -27.13 14.52 -13.48
CA GLU A 292 -26.88 15.85 -12.91
C GLU A 292 -28.20 16.49 -12.49
N PHE A 293 -28.25 16.96 -11.24
CA PHE A 293 -29.39 17.66 -10.64
C PHE A 293 -29.00 19.09 -10.31
N ASN A 294 -29.91 20.04 -10.49
CA ASN A 294 -29.64 21.45 -10.25
C ASN A 294 -30.57 22.01 -9.17
N LEU A 295 -30.14 21.83 -7.92
CA LEU A 295 -30.96 22.13 -6.76
C LEU A 295 -31.02 23.65 -6.54
N SER A 296 -32.18 24.25 -6.81
CA SER A 296 -32.46 25.67 -6.55
C SER A 296 -32.77 25.95 -5.06
N ILE A 297 -31.93 25.42 -4.16
CA ILE A 297 -32.11 25.50 -2.70
C ILE A 297 -30.90 26.12 -2.00
N LYS A 298 -31.15 26.89 -0.93
CA LYS A 298 -30.08 27.50 -0.13
C LYS A 298 -29.48 26.49 0.85
N LEU A 299 -28.26 26.07 0.57
CA LEU A 299 -27.47 25.14 1.41
C LEU A 299 -26.33 25.86 2.12
N ASN A 300 -26.14 25.57 3.40
CA ASN A 300 -24.96 26.00 4.15
C ASN A 300 -23.74 25.11 3.83
N LYS A 301 -22.54 25.48 4.31
CA LYS A 301 -21.29 24.75 4.01
C LYS A 301 -21.34 23.27 4.45
N LYS A 302 -21.88 22.98 5.64
CA LYS A 302 -22.00 21.61 6.18
C LYS A 302 -23.00 20.78 5.36
N GLU A 303 -24.16 21.36 5.02
CA GLU A 303 -25.20 20.72 4.19
C GLU A 303 -24.69 20.38 2.78
N LYS A 304 -23.91 21.28 2.15
CA LYS A 304 -23.28 21.02 0.84
C LYS A 304 -22.33 19.84 0.90
N GLU A 305 -21.50 19.78 1.94
CA GLU A 305 -20.54 18.68 2.12
C GLU A 305 -21.26 17.35 2.33
N ILE A 306 -22.29 17.32 3.17
CA ILE A 306 -23.11 16.11 3.42
C ILE A 306 -23.74 15.61 2.12
N LEU A 307 -24.34 16.51 1.33
CA LEU A 307 -24.96 16.15 0.05
C LEU A 307 -23.96 15.60 -0.97
N GLN A 308 -22.78 16.22 -1.07
CA GLN A 308 -21.72 15.75 -1.96
C GLN A 308 -21.16 14.40 -1.55
N THR A 309 -21.13 14.11 -0.25
CA THR A 309 -20.72 12.79 0.23
C THR A 309 -21.81 11.76 -0.01
N LEU A 310 -23.07 12.07 0.33
CA LEU A 310 -24.21 11.19 0.07
C LEU A 310 -24.33 10.82 -1.42
N SER A 311 -24.06 11.77 -2.33
CA SER A 311 -24.10 11.51 -3.77
C SER A 311 -23.02 10.55 -4.26
N ARG A 312 -21.95 10.35 -3.49
CA ARG A 312 -20.85 9.44 -3.79
C ARG A 312 -20.96 8.10 -3.06
N THR A 313 -21.44 8.11 -1.81
CA THR A 313 -21.48 6.93 -0.93
C THR A 313 -22.83 6.22 -0.92
N ASN A 314 -23.85 6.80 -1.57
CA ASN A 314 -25.25 6.34 -1.63
C ASN A 314 -26.00 6.39 -0.29
N GLN A 315 -25.34 6.07 0.82
CA GLN A 315 -25.89 6.16 2.18
C GLN A 315 -24.85 6.66 3.19
N LEU A 316 -25.31 7.24 4.30
CA LEU A 316 -24.52 7.61 5.47
C LEU A 316 -25.31 7.35 6.76
N THR A 317 -24.63 6.98 7.84
CA THR A 317 -25.21 6.95 9.19
C THR A 317 -25.04 8.31 9.89
N THR A 318 -25.75 8.53 11.01
CA THR A 318 -25.53 9.71 11.87
C THR A 318 -24.05 9.83 12.29
N SER A 319 -23.42 8.73 12.70
CA SER A 319 -22.01 8.71 13.11
C SER A 319 -21.05 9.06 11.96
N ASP A 320 -21.35 8.62 10.73
CA ASP A 320 -20.54 8.97 9.56
C ASP A 320 -20.59 10.48 9.28
N ILE A 321 -21.76 11.08 9.43
CA ILE A 321 -21.96 12.52 9.24
C ILE A 321 -21.27 13.30 10.34
N GLU A 322 -21.36 12.86 11.60
CA GLU A 322 -20.64 13.47 12.72
C GLU A 322 -19.13 13.46 12.48
N GLY A 323 -18.57 12.29 12.13
CA GLY A 323 -17.15 12.16 11.81
C GLY A 323 -16.72 13.03 10.63
N LEU A 324 -17.50 13.04 9.54
CA LEU A 324 -17.26 13.89 8.38
C LEU A 324 -17.21 15.37 8.77
N LEU A 325 -18.16 15.83 9.59
CA LEU A 325 -18.26 17.23 9.97
C LEU A 325 -17.16 17.65 10.95
N ILE A 326 -16.81 16.80 11.91
CA ILE A 326 -15.67 17.03 12.81
C ILE A 326 -14.38 17.16 12.00
N ASN A 327 -14.14 16.23 11.08
CA ASN A 327 -12.92 16.22 10.27
C ASN A 327 -12.81 17.44 9.34
N ARG A 328 -13.92 17.91 8.77
CA ARG A 328 -13.93 19.03 7.80
C ARG A 328 -14.05 20.41 8.44
N PHE A 329 -14.76 20.51 9.56
CA PHE A 329 -15.17 21.79 10.15
C PHE A 329 -14.78 21.95 11.62
N GLY A 330 -14.10 20.96 12.22
CA GLY A 330 -13.67 20.96 13.63
C GLY A 330 -14.78 20.60 14.63
N GLU A 331 -16.04 20.57 14.18
CA GLU A 331 -17.20 20.25 15.02
C GLU A 331 -18.36 19.69 14.18
N ALA A 332 -19.06 18.68 14.71
CA ALA A 332 -20.29 18.16 14.10
C ALA A 332 -21.46 19.14 14.25
N GLY A 333 -21.74 19.55 15.49
CA GLY A 333 -23.01 20.18 15.86
C GLY A 333 -24.15 19.14 15.90
N MET A 334 -25.40 19.60 15.99
CA MET A 334 -26.58 18.71 16.05
C MET A 334 -26.91 18.13 14.66
N VAL A 335 -26.41 16.92 14.38
CA VAL A 335 -26.57 16.24 13.08
C VAL A 335 -28.02 15.91 12.78
N ASP A 336 -28.77 15.33 13.71
CA ASP A 336 -30.18 14.98 13.49
C ASP A 336 -31.04 16.19 13.06
N GLY A 337 -30.85 17.32 13.75
CA GLY A 337 -31.51 18.57 13.42
C GLY A 337 -31.09 19.11 12.05
N MET A 338 -29.83 18.91 11.67
CA MET A 338 -29.31 19.28 10.35
C MET A 338 -29.91 18.41 9.25
N MET A 339 -29.96 17.09 9.44
CA MET A 339 -30.50 16.15 8.45
C MET A 339 -32.00 16.33 8.25
N LYS A 340 -32.77 16.57 9.33
CA LYS A 340 -34.19 16.92 9.20
C LYS A 340 -34.40 18.22 8.43
N ARG A 341 -33.54 19.23 8.62
CA ARG A 341 -33.61 20.49 7.84
C ARG A 341 -33.23 20.26 6.38
N LEU A 342 -32.20 19.46 6.13
CA LEU A 342 -31.72 19.13 4.79
C LEU A 342 -32.79 18.36 4.01
N GLY A 343 -33.38 17.31 4.59
CA GLY A 343 -34.48 16.56 3.97
C GLY A 343 -35.63 17.47 3.54
N ARG A 344 -36.13 18.34 4.43
CA ARG A 344 -37.17 19.32 4.07
C ARG A 344 -36.79 20.28 2.94
N LYS A 345 -35.50 20.60 2.78
CA LYS A 345 -35.04 21.45 1.67
C LYS A 345 -35.04 20.66 0.35
N LEU A 346 -34.59 19.41 0.39
CA LEU A 346 -34.58 18.51 -0.75
C LEU A 346 -36.00 18.19 -1.23
N ASP A 347 -36.91 17.83 -0.31
CA ASP A 347 -38.31 17.54 -0.66
C ASP A 347 -39.00 18.74 -1.32
N ARG A 348 -38.66 19.97 -0.91
CA ARG A 348 -39.16 21.21 -1.54
C ARG A 348 -38.60 21.46 -2.94
N SER A 349 -37.44 20.89 -3.26
CA SER A 349 -36.87 21.00 -4.61
C SER A 349 -37.59 20.10 -5.61
N GLY A 350 -38.23 19.02 -5.15
CA GLY A 350 -38.97 18.07 -5.99
C GLY A 350 -38.10 17.16 -6.88
N GLU A 351 -36.79 17.36 -6.90
CA GLU A 351 -35.85 16.61 -7.75
C GLU A 351 -35.18 15.45 -7.01
N ILE A 352 -34.92 15.60 -5.72
CA ILE A 352 -34.21 14.65 -4.86
C ILE A 352 -34.85 14.70 -3.48
N GLY A 353 -34.94 13.56 -2.80
CA GLY A 353 -35.36 13.44 -1.40
C GLY A 353 -34.33 12.71 -0.55
N LEU A 354 -34.64 12.60 0.75
CA LEU A 354 -33.82 11.85 1.70
C LEU A 354 -34.67 10.75 2.34
N ASP A 355 -34.35 9.49 2.05
CA ASP A 355 -34.90 8.34 2.77
C ASP A 355 -34.15 8.18 4.10
N ILE A 356 -34.90 8.10 5.21
CA ILE A 356 -34.38 8.00 6.57
C ILE A 356 -34.90 6.71 7.18
N ARG A 357 -34.00 5.77 7.45
CA ARG A 357 -34.34 4.47 8.04
C ARG A 357 -33.71 4.32 9.41
N SER A 358 -34.44 3.72 10.34
CA SER A 358 -33.92 3.30 11.63
C SER A 358 -33.61 1.80 11.56
N ALA A 359 -32.37 1.42 11.89
CA ALA A 359 -31.94 0.04 12.07
C ALA A 359 -31.45 -0.12 13.52
N GLY A 360 -32.37 -0.42 14.44
CA GLY A 360 -32.10 -0.33 15.88
C GLY A 360 -31.84 1.11 16.29
N GLU A 361 -30.73 1.35 16.99
CA GLU A 361 -30.28 2.69 17.43
C GLU A 361 -29.60 3.51 16.32
N ILE A 362 -29.36 2.90 15.14
CA ILE A 362 -28.64 3.55 14.03
C ILE A 362 -29.63 4.17 13.05
N ILE A 363 -29.46 5.46 12.78
CA ILE A 363 -30.20 6.16 11.73
C ILE A 363 -29.34 6.18 10.46
N VAL A 364 -29.93 5.76 9.35
CA VAL A 364 -29.32 5.72 8.01
C VAL A 364 -30.04 6.70 7.09
N TYR A 365 -29.27 7.50 6.37
CA TYR A 365 -29.73 8.49 5.40
C TYR A 365 -29.31 8.08 4.00
N LYS A 366 -30.24 8.11 3.05
CA LYS A 366 -30.00 7.76 1.65
C LYS A 366 -30.68 8.77 0.72
N LEU A 367 -30.03 9.12 -0.39
CA LEU A 367 -30.68 9.95 -1.42
C LEU A 367 -31.65 9.11 -2.25
N ILE A 368 -32.81 9.69 -2.52
CA ILE A 368 -33.82 9.14 -3.44
C ILE A 368 -34.07 10.15 -4.56
N TYR A 369 -34.14 9.70 -5.80
CA TYR A 369 -34.23 10.55 -7.00
C TYR A 369 -34.73 9.78 -8.21
#